data_AF-A0A0S4QHN7-F1
#
_entry.id   AF-A0A0S4QHN7-F1
#
_cell.length_a   1.000
_cell.length_b   1.000
_cell.length_c   1.000
_cell.angle_alpha   90.00
_cell.angle_beta   90.00
_cell.angle_gamma   90.00
#
_symmetry.space_group_name_H-M   'P 1'
#
loop_
_entity.id
_entity.type
_entity.pdbx_description
1 polymer ?
#
loop_
_entity_poly.entity_id
_entity_poly.type
_entity_poly.pdbx_seq_one_letter_code
_entity_poly.pdbx_strand_id
1 'polypeptide(L)'
;MTRPEETTSERGRRVIETLCVHGVRLGFEVAREYPVQGGRLDVVWLTPQGLAIPGFERPLPAVGFEVESSRRTRKHIKGDYLNLADLSASLGVIVLLGDGEKVEATRRFTQTLVDRPGPRILVWSEQDVDRLATHDPQTPVLAPQDANPAGG
;
A
#
# COMPACT_ATOMS: atom_id res chain seq x y z
N MET A 1 -31.43 -11.64 7.36
CA MET A 1 -30.88 -10.41 7.98
C MET A 1 -29.64 -10.02 7.20
N THR A 2 -29.79 -9.10 6.25
CA THR A 2 -28.67 -8.55 5.47
C THR A 2 -27.89 -7.61 6.39
N ARG A 3 -26.58 -7.79 6.54
CA ARG A 3 -25.74 -6.78 7.23
C ARG A 3 -25.98 -5.42 6.57
N PRO A 4 -26.04 -4.31 7.32
CA PRO A 4 -26.08 -2.98 6.71
C PRO A 4 -24.90 -2.84 5.75
N GLU A 5 -25.14 -2.23 4.59
CA GLU A 5 -24.05 -1.85 3.68
C GLU A 5 -23.11 -0.92 4.45
N GLU A 6 -21.85 -1.32 4.55
CA GLU A 6 -20.83 -0.53 5.23
C GLU A 6 -20.51 0.72 4.41
N THR A 7 -20.41 1.86 5.08
CA THR A 7 -20.10 3.12 4.42
C THR A 7 -18.66 3.15 3.92
N THR A 8 -18.39 3.96 2.89
CA THR A 8 -17.03 4.18 2.38
C THR A 8 -16.04 4.62 3.48
N SER A 9 -16.49 5.45 4.43
CA SER A 9 -15.66 5.93 5.53
C SER A 9 -15.32 4.82 6.53
N GLU A 10 -16.28 3.94 6.83
CA GLU A 10 -16.04 2.77 7.69
C GLU A 10 -15.06 1.79 7.03
N ARG A 11 -15.22 1.53 5.73
CA ARG A 11 -14.28 0.72 4.93
C ARG A 11 -12.86 1.28 4.98
N GLY A 12 -12.72 2.58 4.72
CA GLY A 12 -11.41 3.26 4.77
C GLY A 12 -10.76 3.15 6.15
N ARG A 13 -11.53 3.39 7.23
CA ARG A 13 -11.02 3.24 8.59
C ARG A 13 -10.56 1.81 8.88
N ARG A 14 -11.33 0.80 8.50
CA ARG A 14 -10.94 -0.61 8.67
C ARG A 14 -9.66 -0.95 7.92
N VAL A 15 -9.54 -0.50 6.67
CA VAL A 15 -8.34 -0.75 5.86
C VAL A 15 -7.11 -0.12 6.51
N ILE A 16 -7.20 1.14 6.94
CA ILE A 16 -6.11 1.83 7.66
C ILE A 16 -5.73 1.07 8.93
N GLU A 17 -6.71 0.65 9.73
CA GLU A 17 -6.46 -0.14 10.95
C GLU A 17 -5.77 -1.47 10.65
N THR A 18 -6.20 -2.16 9.59
CA THR A 18 -5.58 -3.42 9.15
C THR A 18 -4.13 -3.18 8.74
N LEU A 19 -3.85 -2.18 7.91
CA LEU A 19 -2.48 -1.81 7.53
C LEU A 19 -1.62 -1.48 8.74
N CYS A 20 -2.17 -0.81 9.76
CA CYS A 20 -1.42 -0.49 10.97
C CYS A 20 -1.07 -1.74 11.79
N VAL A 21 -2.05 -2.61 12.04
CA VAL A 21 -1.84 -3.86 12.78
C VAL A 21 -0.82 -4.74 12.06
N HIS A 22 -0.90 -4.83 10.75
CA HIS A 22 0.02 -5.64 9.95
C HIS A 22 1.44 -5.08 9.90
N GLY A 23 1.60 -3.77 9.74
CA GLY A 23 2.92 -3.14 9.79
C GLY A 23 3.65 -3.47 11.09
N VAL A 24 2.97 -3.33 12.24
CA VAL A 24 3.53 -3.67 13.55
C VAL A 24 3.88 -5.16 13.66
N ARG A 25 2.99 -6.06 13.21
CA ARG A 25 3.23 -7.52 13.23
C ARG A 25 4.45 -7.93 12.39
N LEU A 26 4.74 -7.18 11.32
CA LEU A 26 5.91 -7.39 10.47
C LEU A 26 7.18 -6.72 11.00
N GLY A 27 7.11 -6.06 12.17
CA GLY A 27 8.24 -5.39 12.80
C GLY A 27 8.51 -3.97 12.31
N PHE A 28 7.62 -3.38 11.50
CA PHE A 28 7.73 -1.98 11.13
C PHE A 28 7.23 -1.07 12.25
N GLU A 29 7.81 0.13 12.31
CA GLU A 29 7.15 1.26 12.95
C GLU A 29 6.06 1.79 12.03
N VAL A 30 4.90 2.15 12.59
CA VAL A 30 3.75 2.59 11.78
C VAL A 30 3.42 4.04 12.11
N ALA A 31 3.36 4.88 11.09
CA ALA A 31 2.90 6.25 11.18
C ALA A 31 1.62 6.45 10.35
N ARG A 32 0.69 7.24 10.89
CA ARG A 32 -0.55 7.66 10.20
C ARG A 32 -0.47 9.13 9.87
N GLU A 33 -1.17 9.55 8.82
CA GLU A 33 -1.16 10.94 8.33
C GLU A 33 0.28 11.48 8.17
N TYR A 34 1.16 10.63 7.63
CA TYR A 34 2.60 10.90 7.58
C TYR A 34 2.87 12.08 6.63
N PRO A 35 3.56 13.14 7.08
CA PRO A 35 3.76 14.33 6.26
C PRO A 35 4.75 14.06 5.12
N VAL A 36 4.38 14.51 3.92
CA VAL A 36 5.26 14.59 2.74
C VAL A 36 5.19 16.01 2.17
N GLN A 37 6.11 16.37 1.28
CA GLN A 37 6.17 17.74 0.74
C GLN A 37 4.84 18.17 0.07
N GLY A 38 4.18 17.25 -0.64
CA GLY A 38 2.90 17.48 -1.31
C GLY A 38 1.63 17.34 -0.45
N GLY A 39 1.73 16.85 0.79
CA GLY A 39 0.54 16.53 1.59
C GLY A 39 0.80 15.59 2.76
N ARG A 40 -0.10 14.61 2.94
CA ARG A 40 0.03 13.56 3.96
C ARG A 40 -0.40 12.23 3.35
N LEU A 41 0.31 11.17 3.71
CA LEU A 41 -0.06 9.80 3.37
C LEU A 41 -0.89 9.19 4.50
N ASP A 42 -1.89 8.39 4.17
CA ASP A 42 -2.75 7.75 5.17
C ASP A 42 -1.95 6.87 6.15
N VAL A 43 -1.05 6.03 5.64
CA VAL A 43 -0.20 5.14 6.44
C VAL A 43 1.20 5.04 5.84
N VAL A 44 2.22 5.01 6.68
CA VAL A 44 3.61 4.68 6.30
C VAL A 44 4.15 3.63 7.25
N TRP A 45 4.75 2.58 6.69
CA TRP A 45 5.59 1.63 7.40
C TRP A 45 7.04 2.09 7.34
N LEU A 46 7.61 2.34 8.50
CA LEU A 46 8.97 2.83 8.71
C LEU A 46 9.85 1.68 9.18
N THR A 47 11.12 1.69 8.76
CA THR A 47 12.13 0.77 9.30
C THR A 47 12.21 0.92 10.83
N PRO A 48 12.44 -0.16 11.59
CA PRO A 48 12.65 -0.04 13.03
C PRO A 48 13.76 0.96 13.38
N GLN A 49 13.58 1.72 14.46
CA GLN A 49 14.62 2.55 15.07
C GLN A 49 15.90 1.74 15.35
N GLY A 50 17.05 2.35 15.11
CA GLY A 50 18.37 1.73 15.37
C GLY A 50 19.27 1.59 14.15
N LEU A 51 18.76 1.84 12.93
CA LEU A 51 19.59 2.10 11.75
C LEU A 51 20.23 3.48 11.88
N ALA A 52 21.39 3.54 12.52
CA ALA A 52 22.18 4.77 12.63
C ALA A 52 22.83 5.08 11.28
N ILE A 53 22.15 5.90 10.46
CA ILE A 53 22.72 6.44 9.23
C ILE A 53 23.32 7.81 9.57
N PRO A 54 24.64 8.03 9.34
CA PRO A 54 25.24 9.33 9.58
C PRO A 54 24.49 10.45 8.83
N GLY A 55 24.03 11.46 9.56
CA GLY A 55 23.25 12.57 9.01
C GLY A 55 21.76 12.28 8.80
N PHE A 56 21.27 11.10 9.19
CA PHE A 56 19.85 10.75 9.11
C PHE A 56 19.40 9.98 10.35
N GLU A 57 18.84 10.71 11.31
CA GLU A 57 18.49 10.20 12.64
C GLU A 57 17.03 9.73 12.76
N ARG A 58 16.31 9.68 11.63
CA ARG A 58 14.90 9.31 11.58
C ARG A 58 14.74 7.90 10.98
N PRO A 59 13.69 7.15 11.36
CA PRO A 59 13.29 5.95 10.64
C PRO A 59 13.09 6.22 9.14
N LEU A 60 13.59 5.32 8.29
CA LEU A 60 13.38 5.42 6.84
C LEU A 60 12.00 4.88 6.45
N PRO A 61 11.29 5.53 5.52
CA PRO A 61 10.06 4.96 4.97
C PRO A 61 10.37 3.73 4.12
N ALA A 62 9.77 2.60 4.48
CA ALA A 62 9.86 1.35 3.72
C ALA A 62 8.69 1.22 2.74
N VAL A 63 7.46 1.45 3.23
CA VAL A 63 6.23 1.36 2.42
C VAL A 63 5.29 2.52 2.72
N GLY A 64 4.79 3.21 1.70
CA GLY A 64 3.74 4.23 1.82
C GLY A 64 2.39 3.73 1.28
N PHE A 65 1.29 4.11 1.92
CA PHE A 65 -0.06 3.72 1.54
C PHE A 65 -0.98 4.95 1.44
N GLU A 66 -1.79 4.98 0.39
CA GLU A 66 -2.94 5.88 0.24
C GLU A 66 -4.22 5.04 0.05
N VAL A 67 -5.28 5.35 0.80
CA VAL A 67 -6.54 4.62 0.80
C VAL A 67 -7.63 5.46 0.15
N GLU A 68 -7.98 5.08 -1.07
CA GLU A 68 -8.82 5.89 -1.94
C GLU A 68 -10.19 5.28 -2.20
N SER A 69 -11.20 6.15 -2.25
CA SER A 69 -12.57 5.74 -2.52
C SER A 69 -13.02 6.06 -3.93
N SER A 70 -13.99 5.30 -4.43
CA SER A 70 -14.59 5.45 -5.77
C SER A 70 -15.23 6.82 -6.06
N ARG A 71 -15.40 7.69 -5.06
CA ARG A 71 -15.90 9.07 -5.22
C ARG A 71 -14.83 10.05 -5.68
N ARG A 72 -13.56 9.63 -5.71
CA ARG A 72 -12.42 10.48 -6.01
C ARG A 72 -12.14 10.56 -7.50
N THR A 73 -11.84 11.77 -7.96
CA THR A 73 -11.52 12.07 -9.36
C THR A 73 -10.07 11.69 -9.71
N ARG A 74 -9.76 11.59 -11.01
CA ARG A 74 -8.39 11.41 -11.54
C ARG A 74 -7.36 12.40 -10.97
N LYS A 75 -7.79 13.57 -10.51
CA LYS A 75 -6.91 14.57 -9.88
C LYS A 75 -6.36 14.06 -8.54
N HIS A 76 -7.18 13.38 -7.75
CA HIS A 76 -6.77 12.85 -6.44
C HIS A 76 -5.75 11.74 -6.63
N ILE A 77 -6.05 10.74 -7.47
CA ILE A 77 -5.12 9.65 -7.80
C ILE A 77 -3.74 10.16 -8.26
N LYS A 78 -3.71 11.24 -9.05
CA LYS A 78 -2.44 11.86 -9.46
C LYS A 78 -1.71 12.51 -8.27
N GLY A 79 -2.44 13.12 -7.34
CA GLY A 79 -1.90 13.66 -6.10
C GLY A 79 -1.30 12.54 -5.22
N ASP A 80 -2.04 11.45 -5.04
CA ASP A 80 -1.61 10.29 -4.25
C ASP A 80 -0.34 9.66 -4.84
N TYR A 81 -0.30 9.53 -6.17
CA TYR A 81 0.90 9.11 -6.89
C TYR A 81 2.10 10.03 -6.61
N LEU A 82 1.91 11.35 -6.64
CA LEU A 82 2.99 12.32 -6.37
C LEU A 82 3.42 12.27 -4.90
N ASN A 83 2.49 12.14 -3.95
CA ASN A 83 2.81 11.99 -2.53
C ASN A 83 3.66 10.72 -2.28
N LEU A 84 3.30 9.61 -2.92
CA LEU A 84 4.06 8.35 -2.84
C LEU A 84 5.42 8.45 -3.53
N ALA A 85 5.53 9.20 -4.63
CA ALA A 85 6.81 9.47 -5.28
C ALA A 85 7.72 10.32 -4.38
N ASP A 86 7.18 11.37 -3.77
CA ASP A 86 7.90 12.28 -2.87
C ASP A 86 8.39 11.57 -1.61
N LEU A 87 7.64 10.60 -1.09
CA LEU A 87 8.07 9.78 0.04
C LEU A 87 9.41 9.08 -0.21
N SER A 88 9.70 8.74 -1.47
CA SER A 88 10.92 8.02 -1.88
C SER A 88 11.15 6.71 -1.11
N ALA A 89 10.04 6.02 -0.78
CA ALA A 89 10.10 4.70 -0.14
C ALA A 89 10.49 3.60 -1.13
N SER A 90 10.80 2.42 -0.59
CA SER A 90 11.06 1.24 -1.43
C SER A 90 9.83 0.77 -2.21
N LEU A 91 8.63 1.04 -1.67
CA LEU A 91 7.35 0.67 -2.26
C LEU A 91 6.26 1.68 -1.90
N GLY A 92 5.43 2.07 -2.87
CA GLY A 92 4.16 2.75 -2.64
C GLY A 92 2.98 1.84 -2.95
N VAL A 93 1.83 2.10 -2.32
CA VAL A 93 0.60 1.35 -2.56
C VAL A 93 -0.59 2.29 -2.56
N ILE A 94 -1.40 2.23 -3.62
CA ILE A 94 -2.71 2.88 -3.67
C ILE A 94 -3.77 1.80 -3.49
N VAL A 95 -4.51 1.85 -2.38
CA VAL A 95 -5.60 0.92 -2.09
C VAL A 95 -6.91 1.53 -2.58
N LEU A 96 -7.60 0.85 -3.49
CA LEU A 96 -8.90 1.28 -4.00
C LEU A 96 -10.03 0.56 -3.26
N LEU A 97 -10.87 1.34 -2.59
CA LEU A 97 -12.05 0.86 -1.86
C LEU A 97 -13.25 0.67 -2.80
N GLY A 98 -14.00 -0.39 -2.53
CA GLY A 98 -15.21 -0.74 -3.27
C GLY A 98 -14.94 -1.69 -4.45
N ASP A 99 -16.02 -1.93 -5.17
CA ASP A 99 -16.07 -2.77 -6.36
C ASP A 99 -16.99 -2.13 -7.43
N GLY A 100 -17.11 -2.80 -8.57
CA GLY A 100 -17.94 -2.36 -9.69
C GLY A 100 -17.22 -1.49 -10.72
N GLU A 101 -17.95 -1.15 -11.78
CA GLU A 101 -17.38 -0.58 -13.01
C GLU A 101 -16.61 0.74 -12.78
N LYS A 102 -17.10 1.60 -11.87
CA LYS A 102 -16.43 2.85 -11.53
C LYS A 102 -15.07 2.62 -10.88
N VAL A 103 -14.99 1.67 -9.94
CA VAL A 103 -13.71 1.31 -9.29
C VAL A 103 -12.77 0.69 -10.31
N GLU A 104 -13.26 -0.16 -11.20
CA GLU A 104 -12.45 -0.76 -12.26
C GLU A 104 -11.94 0.26 -13.27
N ALA A 105 -12.74 1.27 -13.62
CA ALA A 105 -12.28 2.39 -14.44
C ALA A 105 -11.17 3.19 -13.75
N THR A 106 -11.33 3.46 -12.45
CA THR A 106 -10.28 4.10 -11.64
C THR A 106 -9.03 3.23 -11.57
N ARG A 107 -9.15 1.93 -11.30
CA ARG A 107 -8.05 0.97 -11.28
C ARG A 107 -7.26 0.99 -12.59
N ARG A 108 -7.94 0.88 -13.73
CA ARG A 108 -7.30 0.95 -15.06
C ARG A 108 -6.54 2.27 -15.23
N PHE A 109 -7.15 3.40 -14.86
CA PHE A 109 -6.48 4.69 -14.92
C PHE A 109 -5.24 4.75 -14.01
N THR A 110 -5.36 4.34 -12.75
CA THR A 110 -4.23 4.29 -11.80
C THR A 110 -3.12 3.39 -12.33
N GLN A 111 -3.46 2.24 -12.91
CA GLN A 111 -2.49 1.32 -13.50
C GLN A 111 -1.65 2.02 -14.59
N THR A 112 -2.28 2.78 -15.49
CA THR A 112 -1.55 3.55 -16.52
C THR A 112 -0.61 4.64 -15.98
N LEU A 113 -0.78 5.05 -14.71
CA LEU A 113 0.14 5.98 -14.05
C LEU A 113 1.33 5.23 -13.45
N VAL A 114 1.08 4.12 -12.75
CA VAL A 114 2.13 3.38 -12.02
C VAL A 114 3.00 2.49 -12.93
N ASP A 115 2.51 2.13 -14.11
CA ASP A 115 3.29 1.36 -15.11
C ASP A 115 4.39 2.19 -15.80
N ARG A 116 4.44 3.49 -15.54
CA ARG A 116 5.45 4.39 -16.12
C ARG A 116 6.78 4.22 -15.39
N PRO A 117 7.92 4.48 -16.05
CA PRO A 117 9.20 4.57 -15.36
C PRO A 117 9.13 5.57 -14.20
N GLY A 118 9.49 5.13 -12.98
CA GLY A 118 9.31 5.95 -11.79
C GLY A 118 9.34 5.13 -10.48
N PRO A 119 8.72 5.64 -9.40
CA PRO A 119 8.62 4.92 -8.14
C PRO A 119 7.89 3.59 -8.30
N ARG A 120 8.27 2.59 -7.50
CA ARG A 120 7.58 1.30 -7.49
C ARG A 120 6.26 1.46 -6.73
N ILE A 121 5.14 1.51 -7.44
CA ILE A 121 3.82 1.66 -6.85
C ILE A 121 2.90 0.51 -7.28
N LEU A 122 2.21 -0.10 -6.32
CA LEU A 122 1.17 -1.11 -6.57
C LEU A 122 -0.22 -0.53 -6.43
N VAL A 123 -1.20 -1.13 -7.13
CA VAL A 123 -2.61 -0.81 -6.98
C VAL A 123 -3.33 -1.99 -6.33
N TRP A 124 -3.81 -1.82 -5.11
CA TRP A 124 -4.47 -2.87 -4.34
C TRP A 124 -5.99 -2.69 -4.31
N SER A 125 -6.70 -3.79 -4.14
CA SER A 125 -8.08 -3.85 -3.69
C SER A 125 -8.15 -4.03 -2.18
N GLU A 126 -9.35 -3.91 -1.59
CA GLU A 126 -9.57 -4.32 -0.19
C GLU A 126 -9.22 -5.81 0.03
N GLN A 127 -9.49 -6.67 -0.96
CA GLN A 127 -9.17 -8.09 -0.84
C GLN A 127 -7.66 -8.34 -0.74
N ASP A 128 -6.83 -7.50 -1.35
CA ASP A 128 -5.37 -7.61 -1.22
C ASP A 128 -4.91 -7.25 0.20
N VAL A 129 -5.56 -6.27 0.83
CA VAL A 129 -5.33 -5.94 2.24
C VAL A 129 -5.81 -7.09 3.15
N ASP A 130 -6.96 -7.69 2.86
CA ASP A 130 -7.46 -8.86 3.61
C ASP A 130 -6.53 -10.08 3.46
N ARG A 131 -5.83 -10.21 2.32
CA ARG A 131 -4.81 -11.26 2.14
C ARG A 131 -3.59 -11.04 3.04
N LEU A 132 -3.21 -9.80 3.35
CA LEU A 132 -2.20 -9.53 4.38
C LEU A 132 -2.66 -10.04 5.75
N ALA A 133 -3.97 -9.96 6.04
CA ALA A 133 -4.55 -10.44 7.29
C ALA A 133 -4.41 -11.95 7.51
N THR A 134 -4.41 -12.70 6.41
CA THR A 134 -4.44 -14.16 6.42
C THR A 134 -3.07 -14.82 6.26
N HIS A 135 -2.05 -14.09 5.83
CA HIS A 135 -0.69 -14.63 5.69
C HIS A 135 0.08 -14.50 7.01
N ASP A 136 0.49 -15.65 7.56
CA ASP A 136 1.46 -15.70 8.64
C ASP A 136 2.87 -15.51 8.06
N PRO A 137 3.63 -14.47 8.45
CA PRO A 137 4.98 -14.21 7.94
C PRO A 137 5.99 -15.33 8.19
N GLN A 138 5.64 -16.35 8.98
CA GLN A 138 6.47 -17.52 9.24
C GLN A 138 6.37 -18.63 8.17
N THR A 139 5.50 -18.51 7.17
CA THR A 139 5.45 -19.50 6.07
C THR A 139 6.34 -19.03 4.92
N PRO A 140 7.50 -19.66 4.67
CA PRO A 140 8.32 -19.30 3.52
C PRO A 140 7.54 -19.58 2.23
N VAL A 141 7.37 -18.55 1.39
CA VAL A 141 6.95 -18.72 0.00
C VAL A 141 8.08 -19.50 -0.68
N LEU A 142 7.87 -20.80 -0.89
CA LEU A 142 8.76 -21.61 -1.70
C LEU A 142 8.85 -20.94 -3.07
N ALA A 143 10.03 -20.41 -3.41
CA ALA A 143 10.31 -20.00 -4.77
C ALA A 143 10.00 -21.17 -5.71
N PRO A 144 9.43 -20.94 -6.90
CA PRO A 144 9.27 -21.99 -7.88
C PRO A 144 10.66 -22.56 -8.15
N GLN A 145 10.84 -23.84 -7.82
CA GLN A 145 12.08 -24.55 -8.07
C GLN A 145 12.33 -24.52 -9.57
N ASP A 146 13.51 -24.04 -9.93
CA ASP A 146 13.99 -23.96 -11.30
C ASP A 146 13.67 -25.24 -12.07
N ALA A 147 13.13 -25.04 -13.27
CA ALA A 147 13.02 -26.08 -14.27
C ALA A 147 14.40 -26.74 -14.42
N ASN A 148 14.46 -27.99 -13.96
CA ASN A 148 15.57 -28.89 -14.08
C ASN A 148 16.12 -28.87 -15.54
N PRO A 149 17.41 -28.57 -15.78
CA PRO A 149 17.99 -28.85 -17.07
C PRO A 149 18.33 -30.35 -17.12
N ALA A 150 17.39 -31.17 -17.58
CA ALA A 150 17.78 -32.40 -18.27
C ALA A 150 18.36 -31.94 -19.63
N GLY A 151 19.63 -32.15 -19.99
CA GLY A 151 20.46 -33.33 -19.78
C GLY A 151 20.29 -34.25 -20.98
N GLY A 152 21.31 -34.33 -21.85
CA GLY A 152 21.41 -35.31 -22.94
C GLY A 152 21.75 -34.71 -24.29
#